data_AF-A0A937Z729-F1
#
_entry.id   AF-A0A937Z729-F1
#
_cell.length_a   1.000
_cell.length_b   1.000
_cell.length_c   1.000
_cell.angle_alpha   90.00
_cell.angle_beta   90.00
_cell.angle_gamma   90.00
#
_symmetry.space_group_name_H-M   'P 1'
#
loop_
_entity.id
_entity.type
_entity.pdbx_description
1 polymer ?
#
loop_
_entity_poly.entity_id
_entity_poly.type
_entity_poly.pdbx_seq_one_letter_code
_entity_poly.pdbx_strand_id
1 'polypeptide(L)' 'MPDAASRPFGPGRRRAEGSGWTTYLWDREQVLMELNKTGTTTVRYTQAPRGYGDVVSQRRSSASTYWHFDAIGS' A
#
# COMPACT_ATOMS: atom_id res chain seq x y z
N MET A 1 -1.23 24.92 -21.97
CA MET A 1 -1.89 24.16 -20.90
C MET A 1 -1.41 22.71 -21.03
N PRO A 2 -0.49 22.18 -20.21
CA PRO A 2 -0.11 20.78 -20.33
C PRO A 2 -1.09 19.88 -19.56
N ASP A 3 -1.40 18.79 -20.23
CA ASP A 3 -2.36 17.73 -19.92
C ASP A 3 -2.08 17.03 -18.58
N ALA A 4 -3.13 16.85 -17.77
CA ALA A 4 -3.10 16.27 -16.43
C ALA A 4 -2.97 14.74 -16.43
N ALA A 5 -2.74 14.10 -17.58
CA ALA A 5 -2.72 12.64 -17.72
C ALA A 5 -1.41 11.94 -17.30
N SER A 6 -0.35 12.65 -16.88
CA SER A 6 0.98 12.04 -16.66
C SER A 6 1.53 12.10 -15.23
N ARG A 7 0.69 12.17 -14.21
CA ARG A 7 1.13 11.93 -12.83
C ARG A 7 0.46 10.68 -12.29
N PRO A 8 0.99 9.47 -12.55
CA PRO A 8 0.32 8.29 -12.04
C PRO A 8 0.40 8.32 -10.51
N PHE A 9 1.58 8.40 -9.90
CA PHE A 9 1.72 8.27 -8.46
C PHE A 9 3.04 8.92 -8.02
N GLY A 10 3.13 9.40 -6.76
CA GLY A 10 4.39 9.81 -6.12
C GLY A 10 5.45 8.70 -6.19
N PRO A 11 6.71 8.93 -5.76
CA PRO A 11 7.84 8.05 -6.07
C PRO A 11 7.66 6.64 -5.47
N GLY A 12 6.92 5.75 -6.12
CA GLY A 12 6.68 4.38 -5.68
C GLY A 12 7.93 3.53 -5.86
N ARG A 13 8.29 2.74 -4.85
CA ARG A 13 9.37 1.76 -4.98
C ARG A 13 8.79 0.44 -5.48
N ARG A 14 9.42 -0.15 -6.50
CA ARG A 14 9.06 -1.46 -7.04
C ARG A 14 9.87 -2.53 -6.33
N ARG A 15 9.22 -3.61 -5.90
CA ARG A 15 9.87 -4.81 -5.38
C ARG A 15 9.39 -5.98 -6.23
N ALA A 16 10.33 -6.79 -6.73
CA ALA A 16 10.01 -8.05 -7.39
C ALA A 16 10.00 -9.16 -6.35
N GLU A 17 8.90 -9.88 -6.25
CA GLU A 17 8.76 -11.10 -5.44
C GLU A 17 8.31 -12.21 -6.42
N GLY A 18 9.22 -13.12 -6.76
CA GLY A 18 8.96 -14.20 -7.72
C GLY A 18 8.68 -13.75 -9.17
N SER A 19 7.77 -14.45 -9.87
CA SER A 19 7.38 -14.14 -11.25
C SER A 19 6.46 -12.91 -11.39
N GLY A 20 6.09 -12.29 -10.26
CA GLY A 20 5.24 -11.11 -10.18
C GLY A 20 6.01 -9.84 -9.84
N TRP A 21 5.66 -8.74 -10.49
CA TRP A 21 6.06 -7.40 -10.06
C TRP A 21 4.99 -6.83 -9.14
N THR A 22 5.38 -6.46 -7.92
CA THR A 22 4.54 -5.73 -6.99
C THR A 22 5.10 -4.31 -6.81
N THR A 23 4.27 -3.32 -7.08
CA THR A 23 4.62 -1.92 -6.85
C THR A 23 4.01 -1.48 -5.53
N TYR A 24 4.84 -0.92 -4.64
CA TYR A 24 4.40 -0.43 -3.35
C TYR A 24 4.27 1.09 -3.40
N LEU A 25 3.06 1.59 -3.11
CA LEU A 25 2.85 3.01 -2.85
C LEU A 25 3.08 3.27 -1.37
N TRP A 26 3.93 4.25 -1.09
CA TRP A 26 4.39 4.60 0.23
C TRP A 26 4.43 6.13 0.35
N ASP A 27 4.15 6.66 1.54
CA ASP A 27 4.14 8.10 1.84
C ASP A 27 5.41 8.59 2.55
N ARG A 28 6.46 7.76 2.55
CA ARG A 28 7.75 7.88 3.29
C ARG A 28 7.73 7.36 4.72
N GLU A 29 6.58 6.97 5.23
CA GLU A 29 6.43 6.44 6.59
C GLU A 29 5.66 5.11 6.58
N GLN A 30 4.64 5.04 5.73
CA GLN A 30 3.73 3.91 5.63
C GLN A 30 3.56 3.41 4.21
N VAL A 31 3.38 2.11 4.09
CA VAL A 31 2.87 1.50 2.85
C VAL A 31 1.36 1.65 2.83
N LEU A 32 0.85 2.30 1.79
CA LEU A 32 -0.57 2.60 1.63
C LEU A 32 -1.29 1.56 0.76
N MET A 33 -0.62 1.06 -0.28
CA MET A 33 -1.21 0.11 -1.21
C MET A 33 -0.17 -0.65 -2.03
N GLU A 34 -0.58 -1.80 -2.54
CA GLU A 34 0.12 -2.56 -3.56
C GLU A 34 -0.60 -2.44 -4.90
N LEU A 35 0.19 -2.38 -5.97
CA LEU A 35 -0.27 -2.40 -7.35
C LEU A 35 0.40 -3.56 -8.08
N ASN A 36 -0.32 -4.15 -9.04
CA ASN A 36 0.24 -5.14 -9.96
C ASN A 36 1.12 -4.47 -11.04
N LYS A 37 1.66 -5.28 -11.96
CA LYS A 37 2.45 -4.82 -13.12
C LYS A 37 1.74 -3.80 -14.03
N THR A 38 0.40 -3.77 -14.04
CA THR A 38 -0.41 -2.86 -14.85
C THR A 38 -0.85 -1.61 -14.08
N GLY A 39 -0.41 -1.44 -12.83
CA GLY A 39 -0.81 -0.31 -11.98
C GLY A 39 -2.19 -0.45 -11.34
N THR A 40 -2.83 -1.61 -11.42
CA THR A 40 -4.11 -1.90 -10.76
C THR A 40 -3.87 -2.18 -9.29
N THR A 41 -4.63 -1.54 -8.40
CA THR A 41 -4.57 -1.80 -6.96
C THR A 41 -4.97 -3.24 -6.63
N THR A 42 -4.05 -3.96 -6.00
CA THR A 42 -4.26 -5.32 -5.51
C THR A 42 -4.57 -5.35 -4.03
N VAL A 43 -3.97 -4.43 -3.27
CA VAL A 43 -4.09 -4.35 -1.81
C VAL A 43 -4.18 -2.89 -1.36
N ARG A 44 -5.04 -2.62 -0.39
CA ARG A 44 -5.05 -1.37 0.37
C ARG A 44 -4.82 -1.64 1.84
N TYR A 45 -3.99 -0.81 2.47
CA TYR A 45 -3.68 -0.85 3.89
C TYR A 45 -4.32 0.34 4.60
N THR A 46 -4.87 0.08 5.78
CA THR A 46 -5.25 1.13 6.74
C THR A 46 -4.32 1.00 7.93
N GLN A 47 -3.55 2.05 8.19
CA GLN A 47 -2.56 2.10 9.26
C GLN A 47 -3.13 2.90 10.44
N ALA A 48 -2.65 2.63 11.65
CA ALA A 48 -2.94 3.47 12.80
C ALA A 48 -2.42 4.91 12.57
N PRO A 49 -3.04 5.94 13.19
CA PRO A 49 -2.68 7.36 12.97
C PRO A 49 -1.31 7.77 13.54
N ARG A 50 -0.49 6.81 13.95
CA ARG A 50 0.89 7.03 14.41
C ARG A 50 1.84 6.78 13.25
N GLY A 51 2.93 7.54 13.24
CA GLY A 51 4.02 7.33 12.31
C GLY A 51 4.61 5.93 12.44
N TYR A 52 4.70 5.18 11.33
CA TYR A 52 5.00 3.73 11.31
C TYR A 52 4.07 2.86 12.18
N GLY A 53 2.87 3.36 12.51
CA GLY A 53 1.84 2.62 13.22
C GLY A 53 1.40 1.34 12.52
N ASP A 54 0.77 0.46 13.29
CA ASP A 54 0.46 -0.89 12.85
C ASP A 54 -0.65 -0.95 11.79
N VAL A 55 -0.62 -2.02 10.99
CA VAL A 55 -1.62 -2.27 9.94
C VAL A 55 -2.93 -2.71 10.57
N VAL A 56 -3.83 -1.77 10.83
CA VAL A 56 -5.16 -2.04 11.42
C VAL A 56 -6.03 -2.88 10.49
N SER A 57 -5.94 -2.67 9.18
CA SER A 57 -6.65 -3.51 8.21
C SER A 57 -5.99 -3.59 6.85
N GLN A 58 -6.26 -4.69 6.17
CA GLN A 58 -5.89 -4.93 4.79
C GLN A 58 -7.15 -5.32 4.02
N ARG A 59 -7.32 -4.73 2.83
CA ARG A 59 -8.28 -5.22 1.85
C ARG A 59 -7.55 -5.68 0.61
N ARG A 60 -7.61 -6.98 0.33
CA ARG A 60 -7.05 -7.62 -0.86
C ARG A 60 -8.20 -8.16 -1.70
N SER A 61 -8.41 -7.55 -2.87
CA SER A 61 -9.58 -7.86 -3.72
C SER A 61 -10.90 -7.72 -2.92
N SER A 62 -11.64 -8.82 -2.73
CA SER A 62 -12.87 -8.89 -1.95
C SER A 62 -12.67 -9.33 -0.49
N ALA A 63 -11.47 -9.74 -0.09
CA ALA A 63 -11.17 -10.18 1.26
C ALA A 63 -10.65 -9.02 2.12
N SER A 64 -11.17 -8.91 3.33
CA SER A 64 -10.71 -7.96 4.35
C SER A 64 -10.16 -8.72 5.55
N THR A 65 -8.97 -8.33 5.98
CA THR A 65 -8.33 -8.82 7.20
C THR A 65 -8.14 -7.64 8.15
N TYR A 66 -8.40 -7.87 9.43
CA TYR A 66 -8.29 -6.86 10.48
C TYR A 66 -7.34 -7.38 11.55
N TRP A 67 -6.47 -6.51 12.04
CA TRP A 67 -5.59 -6.79 13.15
C TRP A 67 -5.89 -5.82 14.28
N HIS A 68 -5.88 -6.34 15.50
CA HIS A 68 -5.99 -5.53 16.71
C HIS A 68 -4.70 -5.74 17.48
N PHE A 69 -3.88 -4.70 17.50
CA PHE A 69 -2.63 -4.72 18.22
C PHE A 69 -2.85 -4.24 19.65
N ASP A 70 -2.26 -4.93 20.61
CA ASP A 70 -2.19 -4.43 21.98
C ASP A 70 -1.26 -3.22 22.10
N ALA A 71 -1.14 -2.67 23.31
CA ALA A 71 -0.33 -1.46 23.55
C ALA A 71 1.17 -1.64 23.25
N ILE A 72 1.65 -2.87 23.03
CA ILE A 72 3.05 -3.19 22.70
C ILE A 72 3.22 -3.68 21.25
N GLY A 73 2.16 -3.75 20.45
CA GLY A 73 2.22 -4.05 19.03
C GLY A 73 2.09 -5.54 18.67
N SER A 74 1.44 -6.36 19.51
CA SER A 74 1.18 -7.78 19.22
C SER A 74 -0.26 -8.10 18.83
#